data_AF-A0A2S8S7K8-F1
#
_entry.id   AF-A0A2S8S7K8-F1
#
_cell.length_a   1.000
_cell.length_b   1.000
_cell.length_c   1.000
_cell.angle_alpha   90.00
_cell.angle_beta   90.00
_cell.angle_gamma   90.00
#
_symmetry.space_group_name_H-M   'P 1'
#
loop_
_entity.id
_entity.type
_entity.pdbx_description
1 polymer ?
#
loop_
_entity_poly.entity_id
_entity_poly.type
_entity_poly.pdbx_seq_one_letter_code
_entity_poly.pdbx_strand_id
1 'polypeptide(L)'
;MERLGIGFLALCLGIGLVTLAVLTLRASRARKATRQVYLSDCEALFDAPVTALTPIGFPRLNGRYQGALFDIQAVPDTLTFRKLPALWVLVTLPVPLPLRATLDFMVRSTGIEPFSNYHTLPDQIAPPPGFPEDCRLRTDDPQSLPPQALLSRHAAIFDDPRVKELVLTPKGLRITFLAEEANRGRYLIFRDAELGSAPLPARKLIPHLDALLSLRADIRSLEPEAERRSA
;
A
#
# COMPACT_ATOMS: atom_id res chain seq x y z
N MET A 1 41.94 -33.59 34.20
CA MET A 1 41.89 -32.24 33.62
C MET A 1 40.95 -32.16 32.40
N GLU A 2 40.93 -33.16 31.51
CA GLU A 2 40.06 -33.17 30.32
C GLU A 2 38.56 -33.05 30.60
N ARG A 3 38.03 -33.74 31.62
CA ARG A 3 36.60 -33.66 32.00
C ARG A 3 36.17 -32.26 32.47
N LEU A 4 37.06 -31.52 33.14
CA LEU A 4 36.80 -30.13 33.52
C LEU A 4 36.81 -29.20 32.30
N GLY A 5 37.71 -29.43 31.34
CA GLY A 5 37.76 -28.67 30.09
C GLY A 5 36.51 -28.85 29.22
N ILE A 6 36.01 -30.08 29.10
CA ILE A 6 34.77 -30.38 28.37
C ILE A 6 33.55 -29.75 29.06
N GLY A 7 33.48 -29.80 30.39
CA GLY A 7 32.40 -29.17 31.15
C GLY A 7 32.36 -27.65 31.00
N PHE A 8 33.53 -26.99 31.02
CA PHE A 8 33.63 -25.55 30.80
C PHE A 8 33.22 -25.16 29.37
N LEU A 9 33.67 -25.91 28.35
CA LEU A 9 33.29 -25.67 26.96
C LEU A 9 31.77 -25.80 26.75
N ALA A 10 31.16 -26.85 27.32
CA ALA A 10 29.72 -27.08 27.24
C ALA A 10 28.93 -25.94 27.90
N LEU A 11 29.40 -25.44 29.04
CA LEU A 11 28.80 -24.29 29.73
C LEU A 11 28.90 -23.01 28.88
N CYS A 12 30.07 -22.70 28.32
CA CYS A 12 30.25 -21.55 27.44
C CYS A 12 29.34 -21.62 26.20
N LEU A 13 29.25 -22.79 25.57
CA LEU A 13 28.35 -23.01 24.43
C LEU A 13 26.88 -22.83 24.84
N GLY A 14 26.48 -23.39 25.99
CA GLY A 14 25.14 -23.24 26.53
C GLY A 14 24.76 -21.78 26.77
N ILE A 15 25.66 -21.01 27.41
CA ILE A 15 25.48 -19.56 27.63
C ILE A 15 25.39 -18.82 26.30
N GLY A 16 26.24 -19.16 25.32
CA GLY A 16 26.22 -18.56 23.99
C GLY A 16 24.89 -18.78 23.26
N LEU A 17 24.38 -20.02 23.26
CA LEU A 17 23.10 -20.37 22.64
C LEU A 17 21.92 -19.67 23.32
N VAL A 18 21.89 -19.63 24.66
CA VAL A 18 20.86 -18.92 25.42
C VAL A 18 20.89 -17.43 25.11
N THR A 19 22.08 -16.82 25.08
CA THR A 19 22.24 -15.40 24.76
C THR A 19 21.73 -15.09 23.36
N LEU A 20 22.11 -15.90 22.36
CA LEU A 20 21.64 -15.74 20.98
C LEU A 20 20.12 -15.89 20.86
N ALA A 21 19.53 -16.86 21.57
CA ALA A 21 18.09 -17.05 21.60
C ALA A 21 17.37 -15.83 22.20
N VAL A 22 17.86 -15.31 23.33
CA VAL A 22 17.30 -14.10 23.98
C VAL A 22 17.37 -12.89 23.05
N LEU A 23 18.52 -12.65 22.40
CA LEU A 23 18.70 -11.53 21.48
C LEU A 23 17.76 -11.65 20.27
N THR A 24 17.62 -12.85 19.70
CA THR A 24 16.74 -13.11 18.56
C THR A 24 15.27 -12.89 18.91
N LEU A 25 14.84 -13.36 20.08
CA LEU A 25 13.47 -13.16 20.57
C LEU A 25 13.18 -11.70 20.87
N ARG A 26 14.10 -10.98 21.51
CA ARG A 26 13.96 -9.53 21.77
C ARG A 26 13.87 -8.75 20.48
N ALA A 27 14.74 -9.03 19.52
CA ALA A 27 14.73 -8.38 18.23
C ALA A 27 13.42 -8.68 17.46
N SER A 28 12.95 -9.93 17.47
CA SER A 28 11.66 -10.29 16.85
C SER A 28 10.48 -9.56 17.48
N ARG A 29 10.43 -9.47 18.82
CA ARG A 29 9.41 -8.71 19.55
C ARG A 29 9.45 -7.22 19.23
N ALA A 30 10.64 -6.62 19.21
CA ALA A 30 10.82 -5.21 18.86
C ALA A 30 10.30 -4.92 17.44
N ARG A 31 10.66 -5.77 16.46
CA ARG A 31 10.19 -5.61 15.07
C ARG A 31 8.68 -5.76 14.94
N LYS A 32 8.08 -6.72 15.66
CA LYS A 32 6.63 -6.85 15.73
C LYS A 32 5.97 -5.58 16.30
N ALA A 33 6.50 -5.05 17.40
CA ALA A 33 5.96 -3.85 18.03
C ALA A 33 6.03 -2.63 17.09
N THR A 34 7.15 -2.43 16.38
CA THR A 34 7.29 -1.33 15.42
C THR A 34 6.29 -1.45 14.26
N ARG A 35 6.09 -2.65 13.70
CA ARG A 35 5.12 -2.87 12.61
C ARG A 35 3.69 -2.57 13.04
N GLN A 36 3.33 -2.91 14.27
CA GLN A 36 1.97 -2.70 14.79
C GLN A 36 1.59 -1.21 14.86
N VAL A 37 2.57 -0.32 15.05
CA VAL A 37 2.37 1.13 15.11
C VAL A 37 2.74 1.84 13.81
N TYR A 38 2.87 1.11 12.70
CA TYR A 38 3.34 1.68 11.43
C TYR A 38 2.49 2.85 10.93
N LEU A 39 1.18 2.87 11.20
CA LEU A 39 0.27 3.95 10.79
C LEU A 39 -0.01 4.98 11.90
N SER A 40 0.66 4.89 13.06
CA SER A 40 0.39 5.76 14.23
C SER A 40 0.49 7.25 13.91
N ASP A 41 1.53 7.69 13.18
CA ASP A 41 1.69 9.08 12.73
C ASP A 41 0.53 9.57 11.86
N CYS A 42 -0.14 8.66 11.13
CA CYS A 42 -1.26 9.00 10.25
C CYS A 42 -2.59 9.11 10.99
N GLU A 43 -2.72 8.59 12.21
CA GLU A 43 -3.98 8.61 12.98
C GLU A 43 -4.48 10.04 13.21
N ALA A 44 -3.56 10.99 13.44
CA ALA A 44 -3.86 12.40 13.65
C ALA A 44 -4.46 13.11 12.42
N LEU A 45 -4.40 12.49 11.22
CA LEU A 45 -5.05 13.03 10.03
C LEU A 45 -6.56 12.80 10.02
N PHE A 46 -7.05 11.83 10.78
CA PHE A 46 -8.43 11.37 10.67
C PHE A 46 -9.25 11.75 11.90
N ASP A 47 -10.51 12.10 11.67
CA ASP A 47 -11.52 12.17 12.71
C ASP A 47 -11.96 10.74 13.08
N ALA A 48 -11.98 10.46 14.39
CA ALA A 48 -12.34 9.16 14.98
C ALA A 48 -11.63 7.96 14.31
N PRO A 49 -10.28 7.92 14.31
CA PRO A 49 -9.53 6.83 13.70
C PRO A 49 -9.79 5.50 14.41
N VAL A 50 -9.99 4.45 13.64
CA VAL A 50 -10.09 3.06 14.10
C VAL A 50 -8.96 2.27 13.46
N THR A 51 -8.01 1.84 14.28
CA THR A 51 -6.87 1.03 13.85
C THR A 51 -7.06 -0.41 14.28
N ALA A 52 -6.90 -1.35 13.35
CA ALA A 52 -6.94 -2.78 13.62
C ALA A 52 -5.70 -3.48 13.03
N LEU A 53 -5.17 -4.50 13.71
CA LEU A 53 -4.07 -5.29 13.18
C LEU A 53 -4.58 -6.33 12.18
N THR A 54 -3.85 -6.48 11.09
CA THR A 54 -4.11 -7.52 10.08
C THR A 54 -3.27 -8.78 10.37
N PRO A 55 -3.61 -9.95 9.80
CA PRO A 55 -2.84 -11.19 9.97
C PRO A 55 -1.36 -11.08 9.54
N ILE A 56 -1.06 -10.16 8.61
CA ILE A 56 0.30 -9.86 8.12
C ILE A 56 1.12 -8.98 9.09
N GLY A 57 0.54 -8.58 10.23
CA GLY A 57 1.22 -7.88 11.33
C GLY A 57 1.29 -6.36 11.19
N PHE A 58 0.80 -5.80 10.10
CA PHE A 58 0.67 -4.36 9.89
C PHE A 58 -0.74 -3.86 10.24
N PRO A 59 -0.87 -2.60 10.69
CA PRO A 59 -2.17 -1.99 10.95
C PRO A 59 -2.93 -1.68 9.66
N ARG A 60 -4.25 -1.70 9.78
CA ARG A 60 -5.23 -1.13 8.86
C ARG A 60 -5.96 -0.03 9.62
N LEU A 61 -5.99 1.17 9.05
CA LEU A 61 -6.54 2.38 9.66
C LEU A 61 -7.78 2.79 8.87
N ASN A 62 -8.91 2.94 9.55
CA ASN A 62 -10.13 3.54 9.02
C ASN A 62 -10.37 4.88 9.72
N GLY A 63 -10.82 5.89 8.99
CA GLY A 63 -11.09 7.19 9.60
C GLY A 63 -11.66 8.19 8.62
N ARG A 64 -12.18 9.31 9.11
CA ARG A 64 -12.71 10.38 8.26
C ARG A 64 -11.66 11.45 8.00
N TYR A 65 -11.41 11.77 6.76
CA TYR A 65 -10.55 12.89 6.35
C TYR A 65 -11.37 13.82 5.46
N GLN A 66 -11.45 15.09 5.86
CA GLN A 66 -12.30 16.11 5.21
C GLN A 66 -13.75 15.60 4.97
N GLY A 67 -14.32 14.96 6.00
CA GLY A 67 -15.68 14.41 5.97
C GLY A 67 -15.87 13.09 5.20
N ALA A 68 -14.87 12.64 4.44
CA ALA A 68 -14.91 11.38 3.69
C ALA A 68 -14.29 10.23 4.47
N LEU A 69 -14.91 9.05 4.43
CA LEU A 69 -14.35 7.85 5.06
C LEU A 69 -13.25 7.27 4.17
N PHE A 70 -12.08 7.00 4.75
CA PHE A 70 -10.96 6.32 4.10
C PHE A 70 -10.58 5.03 4.82
N ASP A 71 -10.03 4.10 4.06
CA ASP A 71 -9.44 2.86 4.54
C ASP A 71 -8.00 2.77 4.03
N ILE A 72 -7.06 2.70 4.97
CA ILE A 72 -5.62 2.71 4.73
C ILE A 72 -5.03 1.37 5.16
N GLN A 73 -4.37 0.68 4.25
CA GLN A 73 -3.79 -0.63 4.51
C GLN A 73 -2.32 -0.68 4.07
N ALA A 74 -1.43 -1.12 4.97
CA ALA A 74 -0.06 -1.44 4.62
C ALA A 74 0.06 -2.94 4.27
N VAL A 75 0.60 -3.25 3.09
CA VAL A 75 0.70 -4.60 2.52
C VAL A 75 2.15 -4.91 2.15
N PRO A 76 2.82 -5.84 2.85
CA PRO A 76 4.17 -6.24 2.50
C PRO A 76 4.16 -7.19 1.29
N ASP A 77 5.05 -6.95 0.34
CA ASP A 77 5.37 -7.81 -0.79
C ASP A 77 6.78 -8.36 -0.60
N THR A 78 6.87 -9.55 -0.01
CA THR A 78 8.14 -10.22 0.32
C THR A 78 8.35 -11.55 -0.42
N LEU A 79 7.39 -11.95 -1.26
CA LEU A 79 7.36 -13.28 -1.89
C LEU A 79 7.96 -13.32 -3.30
N THR A 80 8.50 -12.20 -3.77
CA THR A 80 8.98 -12.05 -5.15
C THR A 80 10.51 -12.14 -5.20
N PHE A 81 11.04 -13.13 -5.94
CA PHE A 81 12.46 -13.52 -5.88
C PHE A 81 13.46 -12.62 -6.63
N ARG A 82 12.99 -11.62 -7.39
CA ARG A 82 13.82 -10.78 -8.28
C ARG A 82 13.70 -9.28 -8.06
N LYS A 83 12.93 -8.85 -7.06
CA LYS A 83 12.84 -7.46 -6.63
C LYS A 83 13.13 -7.36 -5.14
N LEU A 84 13.45 -6.15 -4.69
CA LEU A 84 13.55 -5.93 -3.25
C LEU A 84 12.15 -6.10 -2.64
N PRO A 85 12.06 -6.70 -1.45
CA PRO A 85 10.82 -6.67 -0.69
C PRO A 85 10.34 -5.23 -0.51
N ALA A 86 9.05 -5.02 -0.67
CA ALA A 86 8.44 -3.70 -0.67
C ALA A 86 7.27 -3.66 0.32
N LEU A 87 7.02 -2.50 0.90
CA LEU A 87 5.83 -2.21 1.67
C LEU A 87 4.97 -1.23 0.88
N TRP A 88 3.83 -1.72 0.43
CA TRP A 88 2.84 -0.93 -0.30
C TRP A 88 1.82 -0.37 0.66
N VAL A 89 1.37 0.85 0.41
CA VAL A 89 0.24 1.44 1.13
C VAL A 89 -0.90 1.65 0.15
N LEU A 90 -2.04 1.05 0.48
CA LEU A 90 -3.30 1.16 -0.25
C LEU A 90 -4.14 2.23 0.45
N VAL A 91 -4.43 3.30 -0.27
CA VAL A 91 -5.29 4.40 0.18
C VAL A 91 -6.61 4.24 -0.53
N THR A 92 -7.65 3.80 0.17
CA THR A 92 -8.95 3.50 -0.41
C THR A 92 -9.98 4.51 0.06
N LEU A 93 -10.73 5.08 -0.88
CA LEU A 93 -11.90 5.90 -0.64
C LEU A 93 -13.16 5.09 -1.00
N PRO A 94 -13.73 4.31 -0.07
CA PRO A 94 -14.95 3.55 -0.30
C PRO A 94 -16.15 4.51 -0.39
N VAL A 95 -16.69 4.67 -1.59
CA VAL A 95 -17.84 5.52 -1.83
C VAL A 95 -18.53 5.10 -3.13
N PRO A 96 -19.86 5.00 -3.18
CA PRO A 96 -20.57 4.83 -4.44
C PRO A 96 -20.23 5.96 -5.42
N LEU A 97 -19.92 5.60 -6.66
CA LEU A 97 -19.59 6.53 -7.72
C LEU A 97 -20.45 6.25 -8.97
N PRO A 98 -20.77 7.28 -9.77
CA PRO A 98 -21.49 7.17 -11.04
C PRO A 98 -20.61 6.59 -12.16
N LEU A 99 -19.84 5.55 -11.86
CA LEU A 99 -19.06 4.80 -12.82
C LEU A 99 -19.80 3.52 -13.18
N ARG A 100 -19.68 3.09 -14.43
CA ARG A 100 -20.33 1.86 -14.94
C ARG A 100 -19.32 0.72 -15.16
N ALA A 101 -18.04 1.04 -15.09
CA ALA A 101 -16.92 0.13 -15.29
C ALA A 101 -15.87 0.30 -14.19
N THR A 102 -15.07 -0.74 -13.99
CA THR A 102 -13.83 -0.71 -13.22
C THR A 102 -12.69 -0.34 -14.14
N LEU A 103 -11.95 0.71 -13.80
CA LEU A 103 -10.71 1.09 -14.48
C LEU A 103 -9.54 0.91 -13.52
N ASP A 104 -8.47 0.30 -14.00
CA ASP A 104 -7.24 0.11 -13.23
C ASP A 104 -6.05 0.59 -14.06
N PHE A 105 -5.45 1.69 -13.62
CA PHE A 105 -4.22 2.25 -14.18
C PHE A 105 -3.05 1.72 -13.38
N MET A 106 -2.10 1.07 -14.05
CA MET A 106 -0.91 0.56 -13.41
C MET A 106 0.35 0.92 -14.18
N VAL A 107 1.35 1.41 -13.45
CA VAL A 107 2.66 1.75 -14.00
C VAL A 107 3.62 0.58 -13.77
N ARG A 108 4.45 0.26 -14.77
CA ARG A 108 5.42 -0.87 -14.70
C ARG A 108 4.74 -2.19 -14.34
N SER A 109 3.56 -2.49 -14.91
CA SER A 109 2.80 -3.71 -14.59
C SER A 109 3.62 -4.97 -14.87
N THR A 110 3.75 -5.85 -13.87
CA THR A 110 4.52 -7.10 -13.95
C THR A 110 3.64 -8.36 -13.92
N GLY A 111 2.37 -8.23 -13.53
CA GLY A 111 1.41 -9.34 -13.44
C GLY A 111 1.55 -10.17 -12.17
N ILE A 112 2.43 -9.76 -11.25
CA ILE A 112 2.72 -10.45 -9.99
C ILE A 112 2.51 -9.55 -8.77
N GLU A 113 1.76 -8.45 -8.93
CA GLU A 113 1.40 -7.51 -7.87
C GLU A 113 0.39 -8.14 -6.89
N PRO A 114 0.80 -8.54 -5.66
CA PRO A 114 -0.07 -9.31 -4.76
C PRO A 114 -1.22 -8.48 -4.15
N PHE A 115 -1.16 -7.15 -4.28
CA PHE A 115 -2.14 -6.20 -3.75
C PHE A 115 -3.23 -5.81 -4.77
N SER A 116 -3.11 -6.26 -6.02
CA SER A 116 -3.92 -5.76 -7.13
C SER A 116 -4.70 -6.86 -7.85
N ASN A 117 -5.88 -6.49 -8.34
CA ASN A 117 -6.71 -7.31 -9.22
C ASN A 117 -6.53 -6.92 -10.70
N TYR A 118 -5.54 -6.09 -11.03
CA TYR A 118 -5.28 -5.59 -12.39
C TYR A 118 -5.31 -6.69 -13.46
N HIS A 119 -4.72 -7.84 -13.17
CA HIS A 119 -4.65 -8.99 -14.09
C HIS A 119 -6.00 -9.69 -14.34
N THR A 120 -7.02 -9.45 -13.51
CA THR A 120 -8.34 -10.06 -13.66
C THR A 120 -9.26 -9.28 -14.60
N LEU A 121 -8.93 -8.02 -14.91
CA LEU A 121 -9.71 -7.20 -15.84
C LEU A 121 -9.45 -7.65 -17.28
N PRO A 122 -10.47 -7.92 -18.10
CA PRO A 122 -10.34 -8.56 -19.41
C PRO A 122 -9.65 -7.68 -20.45
N ASP A 123 -10.01 -6.39 -20.52
CA ASP A 123 -9.62 -5.52 -21.62
C ASP A 123 -8.46 -4.62 -21.23
N GLN A 124 -7.44 -4.56 -22.09
CA GLN A 124 -6.34 -3.62 -21.95
C GLN A 124 -6.40 -2.60 -23.08
N ILE A 125 -6.40 -1.32 -22.71
CA ILE A 125 -6.48 -0.19 -23.65
C ILE A 125 -5.37 0.82 -23.37
N ALA A 126 -5.11 1.70 -24.35
CA ALA A 126 -4.17 2.79 -24.16
C ALA A 126 -4.73 3.79 -23.13
N PRO A 127 -3.93 4.25 -22.15
CA PRO A 127 -4.35 5.34 -21.28
C PRO A 127 -4.50 6.64 -22.10
N PRO A 128 -5.35 7.58 -21.66
CA PRO A 128 -5.43 8.90 -22.26
C PRO A 128 -4.08 9.65 -22.26
N PRO A 129 -3.94 10.73 -23.04
CA PRO A 129 -2.75 11.57 -23.00
C PRO A 129 -2.46 12.11 -21.59
N GLY A 130 -1.18 12.24 -21.25
CA GLY A 130 -0.69 12.77 -19.97
C GLY A 130 -0.20 11.70 -18.98
N PHE A 131 -0.56 10.44 -19.18
CA PHE A 131 -0.06 9.34 -18.34
C PHE A 131 1.38 8.94 -18.74
N PRO A 132 2.18 8.39 -17.80
CA PRO A 132 3.51 7.87 -18.09
C PRO A 132 3.53 6.82 -19.22
N GLU A 133 4.63 6.74 -19.96
CA GLU A 133 4.79 5.81 -21.10
C GLU A 133 4.66 4.33 -20.67
N ASP A 134 5.07 4.00 -19.46
CA ASP A 134 4.98 2.68 -18.84
C ASP A 134 3.67 2.45 -18.08
N CYS A 135 2.71 3.38 -18.17
CA CYS A 135 1.35 3.21 -17.66
C CYS A 135 0.50 2.38 -18.62
N ARG A 136 -0.32 1.51 -18.07
CA ARG A 136 -1.29 0.70 -18.80
C ARG A 136 -2.64 0.80 -18.11
N LEU A 137 -3.71 0.80 -18.90
CA LEU A 137 -5.08 0.83 -18.41
C LEU A 137 -5.77 -0.50 -18.73
N ARG A 138 -6.36 -1.12 -17.71
CA ARG A 138 -7.28 -2.25 -17.90
C ARG A 138 -8.68 -1.90 -17.40
N THR A 139 -9.68 -2.51 -18.02
CA THR A 139 -11.10 -2.29 -17.70
C THR A 139 -11.92 -3.57 -17.85
N ASP A 140 -13.07 -3.63 -17.18
CA ASP A 140 -14.10 -4.66 -17.38
C ASP A 140 -15.10 -4.32 -18.50
N ASP A 141 -15.21 -3.04 -18.89
CA ASP A 141 -16.02 -2.60 -20.01
C ASP A 141 -15.41 -1.36 -20.71
N PRO A 142 -14.81 -1.51 -21.90
CA PRO A 142 -14.25 -0.41 -22.69
C PRO A 142 -15.28 0.61 -23.21
N GLN A 143 -16.57 0.26 -23.28
CA GLN A 143 -17.62 1.16 -23.78
C GLN A 143 -18.16 2.09 -22.68
N SER A 144 -17.85 1.80 -21.42
CA SER A 144 -18.35 2.51 -20.24
C SER A 144 -17.31 3.41 -19.57
N LEU A 145 -16.27 3.82 -20.30
CA LEU A 145 -15.21 4.68 -19.78
C LEU A 145 -15.71 6.11 -19.51
N PRO A 146 -15.26 6.76 -18.42
CA PRO A 146 -15.51 8.18 -18.21
C PRO A 146 -14.79 9.03 -19.27
N PRO A 147 -15.17 10.31 -19.43
CA PRO A 147 -14.54 11.20 -20.41
C PRO A 147 -13.02 11.27 -20.25
N GLN A 148 -12.29 11.15 -21.36
CA GLN A 148 -10.82 11.16 -21.35
C GLN A 148 -10.25 12.42 -20.69
N ALA A 149 -10.89 13.58 -20.88
CA ALA A 149 -10.46 14.84 -20.28
C ALA A 149 -10.47 14.79 -18.73
N LEU A 150 -11.42 14.06 -18.13
CA LEU A 150 -11.45 13.84 -16.68
C LEU A 150 -10.25 12.99 -16.26
N LEU A 151 -9.99 11.89 -16.96
CA LEU A 151 -8.88 10.99 -16.66
C LEU A 151 -7.52 11.69 -16.81
N SER A 152 -7.31 12.44 -17.89
CA SER A 152 -6.07 13.19 -18.15
C SER A 152 -5.80 14.26 -17.10
N ARG A 153 -6.82 14.89 -16.51
CA ARG A 153 -6.65 15.87 -15.41
C ARG A 153 -5.98 15.24 -14.18
N HIS A 154 -6.23 13.96 -13.94
CA HIS A 154 -5.71 13.23 -12.78
C HIS A 154 -4.43 12.43 -13.10
N ALA A 155 -3.86 12.58 -14.29
CA ALA A 155 -2.61 11.91 -14.65
C ALA A 155 -1.43 12.31 -13.75
N ALA A 156 -1.44 13.53 -13.21
CA ALA A 156 -0.42 14.05 -12.27
C ALA A 156 -0.29 13.23 -10.97
N ILE A 157 -1.25 12.36 -10.65
CA ILE A 157 -1.12 11.38 -9.56
C ILE A 157 0.14 10.51 -9.75
N PHE A 158 0.50 10.23 -11.00
CA PHE A 158 1.66 9.43 -11.35
C PHE A 158 2.98 10.24 -11.47
N ASP A 159 2.95 11.54 -11.20
CA ASP A 159 4.17 12.36 -11.11
C ASP A 159 4.99 11.97 -9.87
N ASP A 160 4.35 11.41 -8.83
CA ASP A 160 5.08 10.72 -7.76
C ASP A 160 5.51 9.33 -8.27
N PRO A 161 6.83 9.08 -8.47
CA PRO A 161 7.31 7.80 -8.99
C PRO A 161 7.02 6.61 -8.07
N ARG A 162 6.63 6.86 -6.81
CA ARG A 162 6.21 5.82 -5.86
C ARG A 162 4.81 5.32 -6.12
N VAL A 163 3.96 6.09 -6.79
CA VAL A 163 2.61 5.64 -7.13
C VAL A 163 2.72 4.53 -8.18
N LYS A 164 2.01 3.44 -7.90
CA LYS A 164 2.06 2.21 -8.69
C LYS A 164 0.75 1.96 -9.41
N GLU A 165 -0.37 2.26 -8.75
CA GLU A 165 -1.70 1.86 -9.19
C GLU A 165 -2.73 2.94 -8.82
N LEU A 166 -3.67 3.21 -9.71
CA LEU A 166 -4.88 4.00 -9.46
C LEU A 166 -6.08 3.20 -9.97
N VAL A 167 -7.00 2.86 -9.06
CA VAL A 167 -8.21 2.09 -9.35
C VAL A 167 -9.43 2.97 -9.19
N LEU A 168 -10.29 2.99 -10.20
CA LEU A 168 -11.59 3.64 -10.20
C LEU A 168 -12.65 2.55 -10.34
N THR A 169 -13.62 2.49 -9.43
CA THR A 169 -14.71 1.51 -9.49
C THR A 169 -16.04 2.18 -9.15
N PRO A 170 -17.18 1.57 -9.49
CA PRO A 170 -18.48 2.03 -9.00
C PRO A 170 -18.60 2.04 -7.46
N LYS A 171 -17.71 1.33 -6.75
CA LYS A 171 -17.70 1.19 -5.28
C LYS A 171 -16.72 2.13 -4.58
N GLY A 172 -15.89 2.86 -5.32
CA GLY A 172 -14.91 3.78 -4.77
C GLY A 172 -13.61 3.82 -5.55
N LEU A 173 -12.63 4.50 -4.96
CA LEU A 173 -11.33 4.79 -5.56
C LEU A 173 -10.21 4.20 -4.70
N ARG A 174 -9.08 3.89 -5.32
CA ARG A 174 -7.87 3.48 -4.59
C ARG A 174 -6.60 3.95 -5.26
N ILE A 175 -5.65 4.46 -4.49
CA ILE A 175 -4.27 4.65 -4.91
C ILE A 175 -3.38 3.67 -4.14
N THR A 176 -2.48 2.99 -4.85
CA THR A 176 -1.42 2.18 -4.23
C THR A 176 -0.08 2.83 -4.49
N PHE A 177 0.69 3.07 -3.43
CA PHE A 177 2.04 3.65 -3.54
C PHE A 177 3.07 2.90 -2.71
N LEU A 178 4.34 3.00 -3.12
CA LEU A 178 5.49 2.42 -2.45
C LEU A 178 5.88 3.24 -1.23
N ALA A 179 5.69 2.71 -0.03
CA ALA A 179 6.00 3.42 1.21
C ALA A 179 7.44 3.19 1.68
N GLU A 180 7.92 1.95 1.57
CA GLU A 180 9.25 1.50 1.99
C GLU A 180 9.72 0.34 1.09
N GLU A 181 11.02 0.25 0.86
CA GLU A 181 11.68 -0.93 0.29
C GLU A 181 12.71 -1.45 1.29
N ALA A 182 12.91 -2.76 1.32
CA ALA A 182 13.90 -3.38 2.17
C ALA A 182 15.31 -2.87 1.81
N ASN A 183 16.17 -2.79 2.83
CA ASN A 183 17.54 -2.36 2.62
C ASN A 183 18.26 -3.33 1.65
N ARG A 184 18.69 -2.80 0.50
CA ARG A 184 19.32 -3.58 -0.56
C ARG A 184 20.51 -4.41 -0.09
N GLY A 185 21.42 -3.81 0.69
CA GLY A 185 22.62 -4.51 1.17
C GLY A 185 22.29 -5.67 2.09
N ARG A 186 21.43 -5.41 3.10
CA ARG A 186 20.96 -6.45 4.03
C ARG A 186 20.21 -7.55 3.31
N TYR A 187 19.35 -7.21 2.35
CA TYR A 187 18.59 -8.19 1.61
C TYR A 187 19.48 -9.06 0.69
N LEU A 188 20.44 -8.47 -0.03
CA LEU A 188 21.30 -9.24 -0.94
C LEU A 188 22.25 -10.19 -0.20
N ILE A 189 22.74 -9.81 0.99
CA ILE A 189 23.69 -10.62 1.76
C ILE A 189 22.96 -11.62 2.68
N PHE A 190 21.94 -11.16 3.41
CA PHE A 190 21.31 -11.93 4.49
C PHE A 190 19.87 -12.37 4.18
N ARG A 191 19.31 -11.98 3.03
CA ARG A 191 17.88 -12.17 2.69
C ARG A 191 16.94 -11.58 3.74
N ASP A 192 17.42 -10.49 4.34
CA ASP A 192 16.72 -9.73 5.35
C ASP A 192 15.68 -8.81 4.69
N ALA A 193 14.41 -9.21 4.78
CA ALA A 193 13.24 -8.54 4.20
C ALA A 193 12.52 -7.63 5.20
N GLU A 194 13.24 -7.06 6.17
CA GLU A 194 12.65 -6.21 7.19
C GLU A 194 12.10 -4.89 6.60
N LEU A 195 10.86 -4.58 6.99
CA LEU A 195 10.05 -3.46 6.53
C LEU A 195 9.26 -2.91 7.73
N GLY A 196 8.86 -1.64 7.67
CA GLY A 196 8.09 -0.99 8.72
C GLY A 196 8.94 -0.66 9.93
N SER A 197 10.18 -0.22 9.70
CA SER A 197 11.15 0.10 10.76
C SER A 197 10.90 1.44 11.45
N ALA A 198 10.09 2.30 10.83
CA ALA A 198 9.60 3.55 11.39
C ALA A 198 8.14 3.77 10.96
N PRO A 199 7.34 4.54 11.73
CA PRO A 199 6.00 4.93 11.31
C PRO A 199 5.99 5.63 9.95
N LEU A 200 4.91 5.44 9.19
CA LEU A 200 4.64 6.14 7.94
C LEU A 200 4.37 7.61 8.26
N PRO A 201 5.20 8.56 7.78
CA PRO A 201 4.96 9.96 8.06
C PRO A 201 3.65 10.42 7.41
N ALA A 202 2.76 11.06 8.19
CA ALA A 202 1.47 11.58 7.74
C ALA A 202 1.55 12.38 6.42
N ARG A 203 2.59 13.20 6.26
CA ARG A 203 2.84 13.99 5.04
C ARG A 203 2.95 13.18 3.75
N LYS A 204 3.30 11.89 3.82
CA LYS A 204 3.32 11.00 2.65
C LYS A 204 1.91 10.55 2.25
N LEU A 205 0.96 10.55 3.18
CA LEU A 205 -0.41 10.09 2.94
C LEU A 205 -1.31 11.20 2.39
N ILE A 206 -1.11 12.44 2.87
CA ILE A 206 -1.93 13.62 2.52
C ILE A 206 -2.15 13.78 1.00
N PRO A 207 -1.12 13.76 0.14
CA PRO A 207 -1.31 13.99 -1.30
C PRO A 207 -2.25 12.96 -1.95
N HIS A 208 -2.23 11.71 -1.47
CA HIS A 208 -3.09 10.65 -2.00
C HIS A 208 -4.54 10.79 -1.51
N LEU A 209 -4.73 11.24 -0.26
CA LEU A 209 -6.07 11.56 0.25
C LEU A 209 -6.70 12.70 -0.56
N ASP A 210 -5.97 13.79 -0.73
CA ASP A 210 -6.43 14.97 -1.46
C ASP A 210 -6.70 14.65 -2.95
N ALA A 211 -5.82 13.87 -3.59
CA ALA A 211 -6.02 13.42 -4.97
C ALA A 211 -7.31 12.59 -5.13
N LEU A 212 -7.60 11.67 -4.19
CA LEU A 212 -8.82 10.87 -4.23
C LEU A 212 -10.08 11.70 -3.98
N LEU A 213 -10.02 12.71 -3.10
CA LEU A 213 -11.13 13.64 -2.90
C LEU A 213 -11.40 14.48 -4.16
N SER A 214 -10.34 14.99 -4.80
CA SER A 214 -10.44 15.76 -6.05
C SER A 214 -11.01 14.91 -7.17
N LEU A 215 -10.53 13.67 -7.34
CA LEU A 215 -11.02 12.74 -8.36
C LEU A 215 -12.49 12.37 -8.12
N ARG A 216 -12.89 12.11 -6.86
CA ARG A 216 -14.29 11.88 -6.51
C ARG A 216 -15.17 13.07 -6.89
N ALA A 217 -14.74 14.30 -6.59
CA ALA A 217 -15.50 15.50 -6.90
C ALA A 217 -15.73 15.66 -8.41
N ASP A 218 -14.67 15.47 -9.22
CA ASP A 218 -14.77 15.53 -10.67
C ASP A 218 -15.67 14.42 -11.23
N ILE A 219 -15.58 13.19 -10.71
CA ILE A 219 -16.46 12.08 -11.14
C ILE A 219 -17.92 12.37 -10.80
N ARG A 220 -18.22 12.88 -9.59
CA ARG A 220 -19.60 13.25 -9.21
C ARG A 220 -20.15 14.41 -10.02
N SER A 221 -19.29 15.28 -10.56
CA SER A 221 -19.73 16.35 -11.45
C SER A 221 -20.31 15.85 -12.78
N LEU A 222 -20.07 14.57 -13.14
CA LEU A 222 -20.65 13.92 -14.31
C LEU A 222 -22.12 13.53 -14.12
N GLU A 223 -22.63 13.45 -12.88
CA GLU A 223 -24.03 13.10 -12.63
C GLU A 223 -24.99 14.17 -13.19
N PRO A 224 -26.09 13.76 -13.83
CA PRO A 224 -27.19 14.67 -14.12
C PRO A 224 -27.67 15.38 -12.85
N GLU A 225 -28.11 16.64 -12.97
CA GLU A 225 -28.54 17.50 -11.85
C GLU A 225 -29.61 16.87 -10.93
N ALA A 226 -30.41 15.95 -11.47
CA ALA A 226 -31.47 15.24 -10.75
C ALA A 226 -30.94 14.19 -9.74
N GLU A 227 -29.80 13.56 -10.04
CA GLU A 227 -29.20 12.52 -9.19
C GLU A 227 -28.33 13.14 -8.08
N ARG A 228 -27.71 14.30 -8.35
CA ARG A 228 -26.85 15.03 -7.40
C ARG A 228 -27.53 15.51 -6.11
N ARG A 229 -28.87 15.68 -6.09
CA ARG A 229 -29.62 16.15 -4.89
C ARG A 229 -30.04 15.03 -3.95
N SER A 230 -29.86 13.77 -4.34
CA SER A 230 -30.35 12.61 -3.60
C SER A 230 -29.23 11.86 -2.84
N ALA A 231 -27.98 12.34 -2.91
CA ALA A 231 -26.76 11.74 -2.36
C ALA A 231 -26.02 12.68 -1.40
#